data_AF-A0A1K2HT36-F1
#
_entry.id   AF-A0A1K2HT36-F1
#
_cell.length_a   1.000
_cell.length_b   1.000
_cell.length_c   1.000
_cell.angle_alpha   90.00
_cell.angle_beta   90.00
_cell.angle_gamma   90.00
#
_symmetry.space_group_name_H-M   'P 1'
#
loop_
_entity.id
_entity.type
_entity.pdbx_description
1 polymer ?
#
loop_
_entity_poly.entity_id
_entity_poly.type
_entity_poly.pdbx_seq_one_letter_code
_entity_poly.pdbx_strand_id
1 'polypeptide(L)'
;MGVTPISVPQGIAQVIDRAGSRNGVDFDYLLQTAIRESSLDPSAKARTSSATGLFQFLEGTWLQVMKTEGPRLGYAKEAAAISVDREGNYIVADPARRREILDLRKDPAIASDLAAAFTKSNGDYLLDRFGRMPSPGELYIAHFLGARGAATFFEAGLSNPDQSAPALFPRQAEANRSIFYAGGKPRSIRQVYEVLVAKHRPDDAVGAGAPSPTFVAQQMAGPVARAMAVPPPAPDLIPSRFGPDDLSFTALFSTEPATAPRPLVVPVTSSTPHTNPHEPAQLFSRFYVQPQPDEGKSSP
;
A
#
# COMPACT_ATOMS: atom_id res chain seq x y z
N MET A 1 18.55 20.79 -6.67
CA MET A 1 17.09 20.81 -6.40
C MET A 1 16.92 20.72 -4.89
N GLY A 2 16.28 21.71 -4.26
CA GLY A 2 16.05 21.70 -2.82
C GLY A 2 15.03 20.61 -2.48
N VAL A 3 15.37 19.74 -1.53
CA VAL A 3 14.41 18.84 -0.92
C VAL A 3 13.52 19.69 -0.01
N THR A 4 12.26 19.89 -0.39
CA THR A 4 11.30 20.52 0.50
C THR A 4 11.06 19.56 1.66
N PRO A 5 11.37 19.92 2.92
CA PRO A 5 11.08 19.04 4.04
C PRO A 5 9.58 18.77 4.09
N ILE A 6 9.20 17.49 4.21
CA ILE A 6 7.81 17.12 4.42
C ILE A 6 7.41 17.66 5.79
N SER A 7 6.59 18.69 5.80
CA SER A 7 5.99 19.19 7.04
C SER A 7 4.91 18.22 7.47
N VAL A 8 5.06 17.61 8.64
CA VAL A 8 4.08 16.68 9.20
C VAL A 8 2.90 17.50 9.76
N PRO A 9 1.68 17.35 9.24
CA PRO A 9 0.52 18.07 9.79
C PRO A 9 0.28 17.64 11.25
N GLN A 10 0.12 18.59 12.16
CA GLN A 10 -0.01 18.30 13.60
C GLN A 10 -1.14 17.32 13.91
N GLY A 11 -2.30 17.44 13.25
CA GLY A 11 -3.42 16.51 13.44
C GLY A 11 -3.09 15.07 13.01
N ILE A 12 -2.29 14.91 11.95
CA ILE A 12 -1.83 13.59 11.49
C ILE A 12 -0.82 13.00 12.48
N ALA A 13 0.13 13.81 12.97
CA ALA A 13 1.07 13.36 13.99
C ALA A 13 0.35 12.87 15.27
N GLN A 14 -0.64 13.61 15.75
CA GLN A 14 -1.39 13.27 16.96
C GLN A 14 -2.14 11.95 16.84
N VAL A 15 -2.79 11.67 15.71
CA VAL A 15 -3.53 10.40 15.54
C VAL A 15 -2.58 9.21 15.35
N ILE A 16 -1.43 9.41 14.72
CA ILE A 16 -0.38 8.39 14.60
C ILE A 16 0.20 8.06 15.98
N ASP A 17 0.54 9.08 16.78
CA ASP A 17 1.08 8.91 18.14
C ASP A 17 0.10 8.19 19.06
N ARG A 18 -1.17 8.60 19.04
CA ARG A 18 -2.23 7.95 19.81
C ARG A 18 -2.39 6.47 19.42
N ALA A 19 -2.41 6.18 18.13
CA ALA A 19 -2.56 4.81 17.63
C ALA A 19 -1.36 3.93 18.01
N GLY A 20 -0.14 4.46 17.88
CA GLY A 20 1.09 3.79 18.30
C GLY A 20 1.09 3.48 19.80
N SER A 21 0.80 4.49 20.63
CA SER A 21 0.70 4.33 22.09
C SER A 21 -0.34 3.28 22.51
N ARG A 22 -1.50 3.26 21.85
CA ARG A 22 -2.59 2.31 22.15
C ARG A 22 -2.24 0.87 21.78
N ASN A 23 -1.39 0.67 20.79
CA ASN A 23 -1.06 -0.64 20.24
C ASN A 23 0.39 -1.06 20.49
N GLY A 24 1.18 -0.29 21.25
CA GLY A 24 2.59 -0.61 21.49
C GLY A 24 3.44 -0.63 20.22
N VAL A 25 3.15 0.27 19.28
CA VAL A 25 3.94 0.45 18.04
C VAL A 25 4.59 1.82 18.07
N ASP A 26 5.86 1.87 17.68
CA ASP A 26 6.66 3.08 17.67
C ASP A 26 6.09 4.16 16.71
N PHE A 27 6.09 5.41 17.18
CA PHE A 27 5.58 6.56 16.42
C PHE A 27 6.35 6.77 15.13
N ASP A 28 7.69 6.71 15.17
CA ASP A 28 8.53 6.98 14.00
C ASP A 28 8.30 5.89 12.94
N TYR A 29 8.12 4.64 13.35
CA TYR A 29 7.75 3.56 12.42
C TYR A 29 6.44 3.87 11.68
N LEU A 30 5.38 4.23 12.41
CA LEU A 30 4.08 4.52 11.79
C LEU A 30 4.13 5.78 10.93
N LEU A 31 4.87 6.80 11.37
CA LEU A 31 5.06 8.04 10.61
C LEU A 31 5.81 7.77 9.30
N GLN A 32 6.91 7.03 9.34
CA GLN A 32 7.68 6.66 8.15
C GLN A 32 6.85 5.81 7.20
N THR A 33 6.05 4.88 7.75
CA THR A 33 5.11 4.08 6.93
C THR A 33 4.10 5.00 6.25
N ALA A 34 3.46 5.94 6.96
CA ALA A 34 2.49 6.86 6.38
C ALA A 34 3.10 7.82 5.32
N ILE A 35 4.31 8.32 5.56
CA ILE A 35 5.08 9.10 4.58
C ILE A 35 5.33 8.26 3.32
N ARG A 36 5.78 7.03 3.52
CA ARG A 36 6.12 6.12 2.43
C ARG A 36 4.88 5.75 1.61
N GLU A 37 3.77 5.42 2.26
CA GLU A 37 2.58 4.91 1.59
C GLU A 37 1.75 6.02 0.92
N SER A 38 1.60 7.19 1.54
CA SER A 38 0.72 8.24 1.02
C SER A 38 1.29 9.65 1.03
N SER A 39 2.55 9.84 1.44
CA SER A 39 3.10 11.18 1.70
C SER A 39 2.24 11.97 2.69
N LEU A 40 1.68 11.27 3.70
CA LEU A 40 0.78 11.82 4.72
C LEU A 40 -0.59 12.30 4.21
N ASP A 41 -0.99 11.96 3.00
CA ASP A 41 -2.32 12.25 2.47
C ASP A 41 -3.34 11.19 2.93
N PRO A 42 -4.35 11.54 3.77
CA PRO A 42 -5.37 10.61 4.23
C PRO A 42 -6.42 10.29 3.14
N SER A 43 -6.45 11.06 2.05
CA SER A 43 -7.36 10.83 0.91
C SER A 43 -6.71 10.07 -0.23
N ALA A 44 -5.40 9.78 -0.13
CA ALA A 44 -4.62 9.15 -1.18
C ALA A 44 -5.27 7.86 -1.67
N LYS A 45 -5.45 7.78 -2.99
CA LYS A 45 -6.04 6.62 -3.66
C LYS A 45 -5.11 6.16 -4.77
N ALA A 46 -4.60 4.94 -4.66
CA ALA A 46 -3.81 4.38 -5.74
C ALA A 46 -4.69 4.11 -6.97
N ARG A 47 -4.12 4.33 -8.17
CA ARG A 47 -4.84 4.22 -9.46
C ARG A 47 -5.05 2.78 -9.92
N THR A 48 -4.19 1.85 -9.50
CA THR A 48 -4.16 0.48 -10.05
C THR A 48 -4.49 -0.60 -9.02
N SER A 49 -4.98 -0.23 -7.83
CA SER A 49 -5.47 -1.20 -6.84
C SER A 49 -6.56 -0.58 -5.99
N SER A 50 -7.02 -1.32 -4.98
CA SER A 50 -7.96 -0.82 -3.98
C SER A 50 -7.30 0.00 -2.86
N ALA A 51 -5.97 0.13 -2.83
CA ALA A 51 -5.23 0.88 -1.80
C ALA A 51 -5.75 2.32 -1.61
N THR A 52 -6.04 2.67 -0.37
CA THR A 52 -6.66 3.95 0.02
C THR A 52 -6.16 4.41 1.39
N GLY A 53 -6.01 5.71 1.57
CA GLY A 53 -5.78 6.34 2.87
C GLY A 53 -4.31 6.47 3.27
N LEU A 54 -4.10 6.90 4.51
CA LEU A 54 -2.79 7.22 5.08
C LEU A 54 -1.79 6.05 5.00
N PHE A 55 -2.28 4.82 5.14
CA PHE A 55 -1.49 3.58 5.12
C PHE A 55 -1.79 2.70 3.91
N GLN A 56 -2.43 3.25 2.87
CA GLN A 56 -2.72 2.55 1.61
C GLN A 56 -3.35 1.15 1.77
N PHE A 57 -4.29 1.00 2.71
CA PHE A 57 -4.96 -0.28 2.96
C PHE A 57 -5.72 -0.79 1.74
N LEU A 58 -5.46 -2.03 1.35
CA LEU A 58 -6.29 -2.80 0.43
C LEU A 58 -7.63 -3.16 1.08
N GLU A 59 -8.67 -3.40 0.27
CA GLU A 59 -10.01 -3.73 0.77
C GLU A 59 -10.01 -5.01 1.61
N GLY A 60 -9.43 -6.10 1.11
CA GLY A 60 -9.38 -7.37 1.82
C GLY A 60 -8.64 -7.26 3.15
N THR A 61 -7.47 -6.60 3.17
CA THR A 61 -6.69 -6.37 4.39
C THR A 61 -7.45 -5.48 5.38
N TRP A 62 -8.09 -4.41 4.90
CA TRP A 62 -8.89 -3.53 5.76
C TRP A 62 -10.00 -4.29 6.46
N LEU A 63 -10.79 -5.07 5.70
CA LEU A 63 -11.89 -5.84 6.26
C LEU A 63 -11.40 -6.92 7.23
N GLN A 64 -10.26 -7.55 6.93
CA GLN A 64 -9.61 -8.49 7.85
C GLN A 64 -9.27 -7.82 9.18
N VAL A 65 -8.49 -6.73 9.15
CA VAL A 65 -8.02 -6.07 10.38
C VAL A 65 -9.19 -5.45 11.13
N MET A 66 -10.17 -4.87 10.43
CA MET A 66 -11.40 -4.36 11.05
C MET A 66 -12.17 -5.49 11.75
N LYS A 67 -12.29 -6.66 11.13
CA LYS A 67 -12.99 -7.81 11.73
C LYS A 67 -12.28 -8.32 12.98
N THR A 68 -10.95 -8.44 12.93
CA THR A 68 -10.17 -9.09 14.00
C THR A 68 -9.81 -8.13 15.13
N GLU A 69 -9.34 -6.92 14.79
CA GLU A 69 -8.83 -5.93 15.74
C GLU A 69 -9.86 -4.84 16.07
N GLY A 70 -10.81 -4.59 15.17
CA GLY A 70 -11.81 -3.53 15.34
C GLY A 70 -12.55 -3.56 16.68
N PRO A 71 -13.04 -4.72 17.19
CA PRO A 71 -13.77 -4.76 18.46
C PRO A 71 -12.99 -4.19 19.65
N ARG A 72 -11.71 -4.55 19.83
CA ARG A 72 -10.88 -4.02 20.93
C ARG A 72 -10.51 -2.55 20.73
N LEU A 73 -10.57 -2.07 19.48
CA LEU A 73 -10.30 -0.68 19.12
C LEU A 73 -11.54 0.22 19.25
N GLY A 74 -12.72 -0.35 19.50
CA GLY A 74 -13.98 0.39 19.61
C GLY A 74 -14.81 0.42 18.33
N TYR A 75 -14.42 -0.34 17.30
CA TYR A 75 -15.09 -0.47 16.00
C TYR A 75 -15.90 -1.77 15.92
N ALA A 76 -16.50 -2.21 17.03
CA ALA A 76 -17.25 -3.46 17.11
C ALA A 76 -18.44 -3.50 16.14
N LYS A 77 -19.06 -2.35 15.87
CA LYS A 77 -20.19 -2.24 14.94
C LYS A 77 -19.77 -2.49 13.49
N GLU A 78 -18.62 -1.94 13.08
CA GLU A 78 -18.03 -2.15 11.77
C GLU A 78 -17.58 -3.60 11.62
N ALA A 79 -16.91 -4.14 12.63
CA ALA A 79 -16.46 -5.53 12.68
C ALA A 79 -17.61 -6.55 12.61
N ALA A 80 -18.75 -6.26 13.25
CA ALA A 80 -19.92 -7.14 13.24
C ALA A 80 -20.55 -7.28 11.84
N ALA A 81 -20.43 -6.25 10.99
CA ALA A 81 -20.95 -6.28 9.62
C ALA A 81 -20.08 -7.09 8.64
N ILE A 82 -18.89 -7.50 9.07
CA ILE A 82 -17.94 -8.25 8.24
C ILE A 82 -18.09 -9.75 8.56
N SER A 83 -18.33 -10.57 7.54
CA SER A 83 -18.35 -12.03 7.62
C SER A 83 -17.18 -12.63 6.86
N VAL A 84 -16.91 -13.90 7.14
CA VAL A 84 -15.90 -14.70 6.43
C VAL A 84 -16.65 -15.72 5.56
N ASP A 85 -16.44 -15.71 4.25
CA ASP A 85 -17.04 -16.70 3.34
C ASP A 85 -16.34 -18.08 3.43
N ARG A 86 -16.78 -19.06 2.63
CA ARG A 86 -16.26 -20.43 2.70
C ARG A 86 -14.83 -20.55 2.21
N GLU A 87 -14.45 -19.68 1.29
CA GLU A 87 -13.11 -19.54 0.75
C GLU A 87 -12.20 -18.79 1.72
N GLY A 88 -12.80 -18.19 2.76
CA GLY A 88 -12.17 -17.49 3.85
C GLY A 88 -12.21 -15.97 3.70
N ASN A 89 -12.82 -15.40 2.65
CA ASN A 89 -12.83 -13.96 2.37
C ASN A 89 -13.67 -13.13 3.32
N TYR A 90 -13.08 -12.00 3.72
CA TYR A 90 -13.76 -10.98 4.50
C TYR A 90 -14.67 -10.19 3.56
N ILE A 91 -15.98 -10.33 3.78
CA ILE A 91 -17.02 -9.72 2.96
C ILE A 91 -18.01 -8.96 3.84
N VAL A 92 -18.66 -7.96 3.25
CA VAL A 92 -19.80 -7.25 3.85
C VAL A 92 -20.96 -7.41 2.88
N ALA A 93 -22.04 -8.03 3.33
CA ALA A 93 -23.15 -8.44 2.46
C ALA A 93 -23.91 -7.25 1.87
N ASP A 94 -24.16 -6.22 2.67
CA ASP A 94 -24.82 -4.99 2.22
C ASP A 94 -23.81 -4.08 1.49
N PRO A 95 -24.00 -3.77 0.19
CA PRO A 95 -23.11 -2.89 -0.57
C PRO A 95 -22.99 -1.47 -0.01
N ALA A 96 -24.06 -0.92 0.57
CA ALA A 96 -24.03 0.41 1.16
C ALA A 96 -23.14 0.42 2.41
N ARG A 97 -23.38 -0.54 3.31
CA ARG A 97 -22.55 -0.72 4.51
C ARG A 97 -21.10 -1.07 4.17
N ARG A 98 -20.87 -1.85 3.11
CA ARG A 98 -19.52 -2.16 2.61
C ARG A 98 -18.78 -0.87 2.25
N ARG A 99 -19.42 0.00 1.47
CA ARG A 99 -18.83 1.29 1.07
C ARG A 99 -18.50 2.15 2.29
N GLU A 100 -19.43 2.28 3.23
CA GLU A 100 -19.19 3.02 4.49
C GLU A 100 -17.94 2.52 5.22
N ILE A 101 -17.85 1.19 5.45
CA ILE A 101 -16.71 0.59 6.15
C ILE A 101 -15.41 0.81 5.39
N LEU A 102 -15.42 0.73 4.06
CA LEU A 102 -14.24 0.93 3.23
C LEU A 102 -13.80 2.40 3.14
N ASP A 103 -14.73 3.35 3.23
CA ASP A 103 -14.43 4.78 3.24
C ASP A 103 -13.74 5.23 4.54
N LEU A 104 -13.90 4.48 5.64
CA LEU A 104 -13.17 4.71 6.89
C LEU A 104 -11.64 4.61 6.72
N ARG A 105 -11.13 4.03 5.62
CA ARG A 105 -9.70 4.09 5.26
C ARG A 105 -9.20 5.53 5.10
N LYS A 106 -10.09 6.47 4.78
CA LYS A 106 -9.76 7.89 4.63
C LYS A 106 -9.83 8.66 5.96
N ASP A 107 -10.35 8.04 7.02
CA ASP A 107 -10.30 8.62 8.36
C ASP A 107 -8.91 8.36 8.95
N PRO A 108 -8.09 9.40 9.19
CA PRO A 108 -6.71 9.22 9.61
C PRO A 108 -6.60 8.62 11.02
N ALA A 109 -7.60 8.79 11.89
CA ALA A 109 -7.59 8.19 13.22
C ALA A 109 -7.86 6.68 13.14
N ILE A 110 -8.91 6.28 12.42
CA ILE A 110 -9.26 4.86 12.28
C ILE A 110 -8.17 4.13 11.48
N ALA A 111 -7.67 4.74 10.41
CA ALA A 111 -6.58 4.17 9.62
C ALA A 111 -5.30 3.97 10.45
N SER A 112 -4.97 4.93 11.31
CA SER A 112 -3.81 4.80 12.23
C SER A 112 -4.02 3.69 13.25
N ASP A 113 -5.20 3.62 13.88
CA ASP A 113 -5.52 2.57 14.86
C ASP A 113 -5.41 1.18 14.24
N LEU A 114 -5.96 0.97 13.04
CA LEU A 114 -5.87 -0.31 12.33
C LEU A 114 -4.45 -0.60 11.84
N ALA A 115 -3.69 0.39 11.37
CA ALA A 115 -2.29 0.21 10.95
C ALA A 115 -1.38 -0.20 12.11
N ALA A 116 -1.55 0.43 13.26
CA ALA A 116 -0.81 0.08 14.48
C ALA A 116 -1.20 -1.32 14.98
N ALA A 117 -2.50 -1.64 15.00
CA ALA A 117 -2.99 -2.98 15.35
C ALA A 117 -2.49 -4.08 14.41
N PHE A 118 -2.46 -3.81 13.10
CA PHE A 118 -1.95 -4.73 12.09
C PHE A 118 -0.43 -4.94 12.24
N THR A 119 0.32 -3.86 12.46
CA THR A 119 1.76 -3.93 12.72
C THR A 119 2.05 -4.77 13.97
N LYS A 120 1.32 -4.53 15.07
CA LYS A 120 1.48 -5.32 16.29
C LYS A 120 1.18 -6.80 16.07
N SER A 121 0.05 -7.15 15.46
CA SER A 121 -0.31 -8.55 15.25
C SER A 121 0.68 -9.28 14.33
N ASN A 122 1.21 -8.59 13.31
CA ASN A 122 2.31 -9.12 12.49
C ASN A 122 3.59 -9.33 13.31
N GLY A 123 3.95 -8.36 14.15
CA GLY A 123 5.12 -8.43 15.02
C GLY A 123 5.04 -9.58 16.03
N ASP A 124 3.90 -9.73 16.70
CA ASP A 124 3.64 -10.80 17.66
C ASP A 124 3.71 -12.18 16.99
N TYR A 125 3.12 -12.33 15.81
CA TYR A 125 3.17 -13.59 15.04
C TYR A 125 4.61 -13.97 14.67
N LEU A 126 5.41 -13.00 14.23
CA LEU A 126 6.79 -13.26 13.85
C LEU A 126 7.69 -13.47 15.07
N LEU A 127 7.42 -12.79 16.19
CA LEU A 127 8.09 -13.07 17.46
C LEU A 127 7.87 -14.51 17.89
N ASP A 128 6.62 -14.98 17.90
CA ASP A 128 6.27 -16.35 18.27
C ASP A 128 6.99 -17.37 17.37
N ARG A 129 7.04 -17.10 16.06
CA ARG A 129 7.64 -18.02 15.09
C ARG A 129 9.18 -18.01 15.07
N PHE A 130 9.83 -16.87 15.30
CA PHE A 130 11.28 -16.73 15.15
C PHE A 130 12.04 -16.46 16.46
N GLY A 131 11.34 -16.32 17.58
CA GLY A 131 11.93 -16.09 18.91
C GLY A 131 12.57 -14.70 19.09
N ARG A 132 12.37 -13.78 18.14
CA ARG A 132 12.84 -12.39 18.23
C ARG A 132 11.83 -11.43 17.61
N MET A 133 11.82 -10.20 18.11
CA MET A 133 11.06 -9.14 17.47
C MET A 133 11.61 -8.87 16.05
N PRO A 134 10.74 -8.69 15.04
CA PRO A 134 11.17 -8.22 13.74
C PRO A 134 11.67 -6.78 13.84
N SER A 135 12.69 -6.45 13.06
CA SER A 135 13.12 -5.07 12.85
C SER A 135 12.03 -4.26 12.14
N PRO A 136 12.10 -2.91 12.15
CA PRO A 136 11.21 -2.05 11.38
C PRO A 136 11.08 -2.48 9.90
N GLY A 137 12.19 -2.80 9.25
CA GLY A 137 12.17 -3.27 7.86
C GLY A 137 11.48 -4.63 7.70
N GLU A 138 11.59 -5.52 8.67
CA GLU A 138 10.91 -6.82 8.65
C GLU A 138 9.42 -6.72 8.96
N LEU A 139 9.02 -5.80 9.86
CA LEU A 139 7.62 -5.43 10.05
C LEU A 139 7.02 -4.86 8.77
N TYR A 140 7.82 -4.09 8.03
CA TYR A 140 7.41 -3.57 6.73
C TYR A 140 7.26 -4.69 5.68
N ILE A 141 8.14 -5.69 5.67
CA ILE A 141 7.96 -6.91 4.85
C ILE A 141 6.66 -7.63 5.24
N ALA A 142 6.33 -7.72 6.53
CA ALA A 142 5.08 -8.30 7.02
C ALA A 142 3.86 -7.47 6.66
N HIS A 143 3.96 -6.14 6.62
CA HIS A 143 2.92 -5.28 6.09
C HIS A 143 2.63 -5.59 4.61
N PHE A 144 3.70 -5.77 3.81
CA PHE A 144 3.62 -6.01 2.38
C PHE A 144 3.17 -7.44 2.01
N LEU A 145 3.67 -8.48 2.70
CA LEU A 145 3.39 -9.89 2.41
C LEU A 145 2.29 -10.50 3.30
N GLY A 146 1.87 -9.81 4.35
CA GLY A 146 1.17 -10.38 5.50
C GLY A 146 2.10 -11.19 6.41
N ALA A 147 1.70 -11.41 7.67
CA ALA A 147 2.49 -12.14 8.67
C ALA A 147 3.00 -13.52 8.18
N ARG A 148 2.11 -14.30 7.56
CA ARG A 148 2.45 -15.64 7.05
C ARG A 148 3.40 -15.57 5.85
N GLY A 149 3.16 -14.65 4.92
CA GLY A 149 4.02 -14.47 3.77
C GLY A 149 5.43 -14.02 4.17
N ALA A 150 5.53 -13.12 5.16
CA ALA A 150 6.82 -12.72 5.74
C ALA A 150 7.52 -13.89 6.44
N ALA A 151 6.80 -14.73 7.18
CA ALA A 151 7.41 -15.93 7.76
C ALA A 151 7.95 -16.88 6.70
N THR A 152 7.18 -17.18 5.65
CA THR A 152 7.67 -17.98 4.51
C THR A 152 8.89 -17.32 3.85
N PHE A 153 8.90 -15.99 3.73
CA PHE A 153 10.00 -15.24 3.14
C PHE A 153 11.28 -15.35 3.99
N PHE A 154 11.16 -15.24 5.32
CA PHE A 154 12.30 -15.37 6.23
C PHE A 154 12.80 -16.81 6.32
N GLU A 155 11.91 -17.81 6.35
CA GLU A 155 12.27 -19.23 6.28
C GLU A 155 13.03 -19.56 4.99
N ALA A 156 12.55 -19.04 3.85
CA ALA A 156 13.26 -19.15 2.58
C ALA A 156 14.64 -18.49 2.64
N GLY A 157 14.74 -17.31 3.26
CA GLY A 157 16.01 -16.61 3.44
C GLY A 157 17.01 -17.36 4.32
N LEU A 158 16.54 -17.99 5.40
CA LEU A 158 17.34 -18.82 6.31
C LEU A 158 17.82 -20.11 5.63
N SER A 159 16.99 -20.68 4.76
CA SER A 159 17.32 -21.90 4.01
C SER A 159 18.29 -21.63 2.85
N ASN A 160 17.93 -20.72 1.96
CA ASN A 160 18.75 -20.30 0.84
C ASN A 160 18.43 -18.84 0.44
N PRO A 161 19.25 -17.86 0.83
CA PRO A 161 18.99 -16.44 0.54
C PRO A 161 19.16 -16.08 -0.95
N ASP A 162 19.83 -16.92 -1.75
CA ASP A 162 20.12 -16.69 -3.16
C ASP A 162 19.09 -17.33 -4.10
N GLN A 163 18.09 -18.02 -3.56
CA GLN A 163 16.99 -18.57 -4.35
C GLN A 163 16.05 -17.50 -4.91
N SER A 164 15.42 -17.80 -6.03
CA SER A 164 14.52 -16.89 -6.75
C SER A 164 13.29 -16.54 -5.91
N ALA A 165 13.15 -15.27 -5.52
CA ALA A 165 11.96 -14.79 -4.82
C ALA A 165 10.69 -14.88 -5.69
N PRO A 166 10.71 -14.55 -7.00
CA PRO A 166 9.54 -14.75 -7.86
C PRO A 166 9.06 -16.20 -7.99
N ALA A 167 9.96 -17.18 -7.83
CA ALA A 167 9.56 -18.58 -7.87
C ALA A 167 8.75 -18.98 -6.62
N LEU A 168 9.05 -18.37 -5.48
CA LEU A 168 8.36 -18.62 -4.21
C LEU A 168 7.11 -17.74 -4.01
N PHE A 169 7.11 -16.54 -4.58
CA PHE A 169 6.04 -15.55 -4.44
C PHE A 169 5.52 -15.10 -5.81
N PRO A 170 5.00 -16.01 -6.67
CA PRO A 170 4.69 -15.70 -8.06
C PRO A 170 3.62 -14.61 -8.20
N ARG A 171 2.58 -14.65 -7.35
CA ARG A 171 1.49 -13.65 -7.36
C ARG A 171 2.01 -12.26 -6.98
N GLN A 172 2.82 -12.18 -5.93
CA GLN A 172 3.42 -10.90 -5.49
C GLN A 172 4.43 -10.40 -6.51
N ALA A 173 5.15 -11.28 -7.19
CA ALA A 173 6.15 -10.93 -8.19
C ALA A 173 5.52 -10.42 -9.50
N GLU A 174 4.42 -11.03 -9.95
CA GLU A 174 3.63 -10.56 -11.08
C GLU A 174 3.13 -9.13 -10.86
N ALA A 175 2.66 -8.89 -9.65
CA ALA A 175 2.11 -7.62 -9.23
C ALA A 175 3.11 -6.52 -8.93
N ASN A 176 4.26 -6.89 -8.37
CA ASN A 176 5.25 -5.96 -7.88
C ASN A 176 6.57 -6.22 -8.60
N ARG A 177 6.52 -6.19 -9.93
CA ARG A 177 7.67 -6.53 -10.76
C ARG A 177 8.92 -5.71 -10.43
N SER A 178 8.77 -4.44 -10.08
CA SER A 178 9.89 -3.57 -9.68
C SER A 178 10.56 -3.99 -8.37
N ILE A 179 9.88 -4.76 -7.51
CA ILE A 179 10.41 -5.32 -6.26
C ILE A 179 11.03 -6.69 -6.49
N PHE A 180 10.43 -7.49 -7.36
CA PHE A 180 10.84 -8.88 -7.58
C PHE A 180 11.79 -9.07 -8.76
N TYR A 181 12.00 -8.05 -9.60
CA TYR A 181 12.90 -8.09 -10.75
C TYR A 181 13.75 -6.82 -10.88
N ALA A 182 14.94 -6.95 -11.47
CA ALA A 182 15.81 -5.85 -11.86
C ALA A 182 16.29 -6.05 -13.31
N GLY A 183 15.98 -5.10 -14.20
CA GLY A 183 16.30 -5.26 -15.63
C GLY A 183 15.74 -6.54 -16.26
N GLY A 184 14.55 -6.97 -15.81
CA GLY A 184 13.90 -8.21 -16.25
C GLY A 184 14.40 -9.49 -15.57
N LYS A 185 15.55 -9.46 -14.86
CA LYS A 185 16.08 -10.63 -14.14
C LYS A 185 15.40 -10.81 -12.78
N PRO A 186 15.09 -12.05 -12.36
CA PRO A 186 14.48 -12.31 -11.05
C PRO A 186 15.45 -11.94 -9.93
N ARG A 187 14.94 -11.29 -8.88
CA ARG A 187 15.69 -11.05 -7.65
C ARG A 187 15.68 -12.28 -6.75
N SER A 188 16.75 -12.45 -5.99
CA SER A 188 16.80 -13.43 -4.90
C SER A 188 16.02 -12.95 -3.66
N ILE A 189 15.79 -13.84 -2.70
CA ILE A 189 15.22 -13.47 -1.39
C ILE A 189 16.05 -12.38 -0.72
N ARG A 190 17.39 -12.49 -0.72
CA ARG A 190 18.29 -11.45 -0.17
C ARG A 190 18.06 -10.09 -0.84
N GLN A 191 17.99 -10.07 -2.16
CA GLN A 191 17.82 -8.83 -2.91
C GLN A 191 16.44 -8.20 -2.69
N VAL A 192 15.38 -9.00 -2.57
CA VAL A 192 14.05 -8.49 -2.21
C VAL A 192 14.04 -7.92 -0.78
N TYR A 193 14.71 -8.60 0.15
CA TYR A 193 14.86 -8.11 1.53
C TYR A 193 15.54 -6.73 1.54
N GLU A 194 16.67 -6.60 0.86
CA GLU A 194 17.42 -5.34 0.77
C GLU A 194 16.58 -4.20 0.21
N VAL A 195 15.81 -4.45 -0.85
CA VAL A 195 14.92 -3.46 -1.48
C VAL A 195 13.81 -3.00 -0.53
N LEU A 196 13.20 -3.92 0.21
CA LEU A 196 12.09 -3.61 1.11
C LEU A 196 12.57 -2.92 2.39
N VAL A 197 13.73 -3.33 2.92
CA VAL A 197 14.30 -2.79 4.16
C VAL A 197 15.02 -1.46 3.96
N ALA A 198 15.51 -1.14 2.74
CA ALA A 198 16.31 0.06 2.49
C ALA A 198 15.67 1.38 2.96
N LYS A 199 14.33 1.49 2.98
CA LYS A 199 13.62 2.70 3.43
C LYS A 199 13.17 2.67 4.90
N HIS A 200 13.45 1.57 5.61
CA HIS A 200 13.18 1.40 7.04
C HIS A 200 14.47 1.15 7.83
N ARG A 201 15.64 1.42 7.20
CA ARG A 201 16.89 1.53 7.95
C ARG A 201 16.87 2.86 8.71
N PRO A 202 17.21 2.86 10.00
CA PRO A 202 17.54 4.10 10.69
C PRO A 202 18.90 4.60 10.13
N ASP A 203 18.87 5.23 8.97
CA ASP A 203 20.06 5.88 8.40
C ASP A 203 20.27 7.22 9.12
N ASP A 204 20.77 7.16 10.38
CA ASP A 204 21.48 8.24 11.10
C ASP A 204 22.07 7.77 12.46
N ALA A 205 22.51 6.50 12.57
CA ALA A 205 23.37 6.09 13.69
C ALA A 205 24.50 5.19 13.21
N VAL A 206 25.70 5.75 13.19
CA VAL A 206 26.95 5.00 13.11
C VAL A 206 26.97 3.96 14.23
N GLY A 207 26.87 2.67 13.89
CA GLY A 207 27.21 1.56 14.77
C GLY A 207 26.04 0.66 15.22
N ALA A 208 26.11 -0.59 14.75
CA ALA A 208 25.46 -1.78 15.31
C ALA A 208 23.93 -1.78 15.45
N GLY A 209 23.24 -2.24 14.40
CA GLY A 209 22.37 -3.44 14.38
C GLY A 209 21.44 -3.80 15.56
N ALA A 210 21.14 -2.91 16.48
CA ALA A 210 20.23 -3.15 17.59
C ALA A 210 18.93 -2.34 17.39
N PRO A 211 17.75 -2.93 17.65
CA PRO A 211 16.52 -2.15 17.78
C PRO A 211 16.74 -1.01 18.78
N SER A 212 16.13 0.15 18.53
CA SER A 212 16.25 1.32 19.40
C SER A 212 15.93 0.93 20.86
N PRO A 213 16.71 1.39 21.85
CA PRO A 213 16.49 1.05 23.26
C PRO A 213 15.06 1.35 23.73
N THR A 214 14.44 2.38 23.18
CA THR A 214 13.04 2.76 23.37
C THR A 214 12.08 1.70 22.84
N PHE A 215 12.28 1.21 21.62
CA PHE A 215 11.48 0.13 21.03
C PHE A 215 11.56 -1.15 21.87
N VAL A 216 12.76 -1.54 22.30
CA VAL A 216 12.96 -2.72 23.16
C VAL A 216 12.28 -2.53 24.53
N ALA A 217 12.48 -1.39 25.18
CA ALA A 217 11.92 -1.12 26.50
C ALA A 217 10.38 -1.07 26.49
N GLN A 218 9.79 -0.48 25.44
CA GLN A 218 8.34 -0.30 25.32
C GLN A 218 7.64 -1.60 24.93
N GLN A 219 8.32 -2.49 24.21
CA GLN A 219 7.85 -3.83 23.89
C GLN A 219 7.99 -4.81 25.06
N MET A 220 9.04 -4.66 25.88
CA MET A 220 9.29 -5.47 27.09
C MET A 220 8.41 -5.06 28.29
N ALA A 221 7.81 -3.87 28.27
CA ALA A 221 6.89 -3.38 29.30
C ALA A 221 5.46 -3.95 29.19
N GLY A 222 5.17 -4.77 28.17
CA GLY A 222 3.93 -5.55 28.08
C GLY A 222 3.91 -6.74 29.06
N PRO A 223 2.74 -7.27 29.44
CA PRO A 223 2.63 -8.24 30.53
C PRO A 223 3.05 -9.64 30.06
N VAL A 224 4.36 -9.89 29.92
CA VAL A 224 4.92 -11.23 29.75
C VAL A 224 6.20 -11.39 30.58
N ALA A 225 6.12 -11.04 31.85
CA ALA A 225 6.99 -11.60 32.87
C ALA A 225 6.24 -12.71 33.61
N ARG A 226 6.00 -13.85 32.92
CA ARG A 226 5.88 -15.16 33.60
C ARG A 226 5.84 -16.35 32.64
N ALA A 227 6.83 -17.22 32.87
CA ALA A 227 6.79 -18.68 32.83
C ALA A 227 6.86 -19.39 31.46
N MET A 228 7.99 -20.09 31.29
CA MET A 228 8.16 -21.22 30.37
C MET A 228 7.24 -22.39 30.77
N ALA A 229 6.57 -23.00 29.79
CA ALA A 229 6.13 -24.41 29.81
C ALA A 229 5.79 -24.89 28.36
N VAL A 230 6.09 -26.16 28.11
CA VAL A 230 6.09 -26.94 26.85
C VAL A 230 4.76 -26.92 26.04
N PRO A 231 4.75 -26.98 24.67
CA PRO A 231 3.53 -26.89 23.86
C PRO A 231 2.87 -28.26 23.52
N PRO A 232 1.53 -28.35 23.41
CA PRO A 232 0.81 -29.48 22.78
C PRO A 232 0.45 -29.21 21.29
N PRO A 233 0.00 -30.22 20.51
CA PRO A 233 0.12 -30.26 19.05
C PRO A 233 -0.97 -29.51 18.28
N ALA A 234 -0.65 -29.11 17.05
CA ALA A 234 -1.48 -28.33 16.13
C ALA A 234 -2.60 -29.14 15.43
N PRO A 235 -3.69 -28.46 15.01
CA PRO A 235 -4.46 -28.92 13.85
C PRO A 235 -4.76 -27.84 12.78
N ASP A 236 -4.60 -28.30 11.53
CA ASP A 236 -5.27 -28.04 10.25
C ASP A 236 -5.30 -26.67 9.54
N LEU A 237 -4.98 -26.78 8.24
CA LEU A 237 -4.71 -25.77 7.21
C LEU A 237 -6.01 -25.19 6.61
N ILE A 238 -5.98 -23.90 6.23
CA ILE A 238 -7.04 -23.24 5.42
C ILE A 238 -6.41 -22.60 4.16
N PRO A 239 -7.04 -22.69 2.95
CA PRO A 239 -6.43 -22.33 1.66
C PRO A 239 -6.30 -20.82 1.39
N SER A 240 -5.45 -20.49 0.41
CA SER A 240 -5.01 -19.15 -0.04
C SER A 240 -5.97 -18.48 -1.04
N ARG A 241 -6.18 -17.17 -0.92
CA ARG A 241 -7.03 -16.34 -1.82
C ARG A 241 -6.43 -14.95 -2.06
N PHE A 242 -5.70 -14.81 -3.17
CA PHE A 242 -5.20 -13.54 -3.71
C PHE A 242 -5.20 -13.66 -5.24
N GLY A 243 -5.92 -12.80 -5.94
CA GLY A 243 -6.04 -12.79 -7.40
C GLY A 243 -5.28 -11.62 -8.05
N PRO A 244 -5.12 -11.63 -9.39
CA PRO A 244 -4.27 -10.71 -10.17
C PRO A 244 -4.72 -9.23 -10.24
N ASP A 245 -5.87 -8.87 -9.66
CA ASP A 245 -6.39 -7.48 -9.70
C ASP A 245 -5.99 -6.62 -8.48
N ASP A 246 -5.21 -7.14 -7.54
CA ASP A 246 -5.10 -6.57 -6.18
C ASP A 246 -3.86 -5.74 -5.85
N LEU A 247 -3.03 -5.33 -6.82
CA LEU A 247 -1.68 -4.84 -6.49
C LEU A 247 -1.29 -3.50 -7.14
N SER A 248 -1.01 -2.49 -6.30
CA SER A 248 -0.35 -1.24 -6.71
C SER A 248 0.71 -0.82 -5.69
N PHE A 249 1.94 -1.23 -5.96
CA PHE A 249 3.13 -0.75 -5.23
C PHE A 249 4.01 0.17 -6.09
N THR A 250 3.59 0.44 -7.33
CA THR A 250 4.42 1.05 -8.36
C THR A 250 4.41 2.59 -8.37
N ALA A 251 3.59 3.25 -7.53
CA ALA A 251 3.48 4.71 -7.57
C ALA A 251 4.64 5.47 -6.87
N LEU A 252 5.54 4.78 -6.15
CA LEU A 252 6.48 5.44 -5.23
C LEU A 252 7.96 5.34 -5.64
N PHE A 253 8.25 4.80 -6.82
CA PHE A 253 9.63 4.65 -7.33
C PHE A 253 9.83 5.05 -8.80
N SER A 254 8.84 5.65 -9.48
CA SER A 254 9.08 6.28 -10.80
C SER A 254 9.61 7.70 -10.63
N THR A 255 10.88 7.91 -10.92
CA THR A 255 11.46 9.24 -11.19
C THR A 255 11.34 9.59 -12.68
N GLU A 256 10.13 9.51 -13.25
CA GLU A 256 9.87 10.02 -14.59
C GLU A 256 8.90 11.21 -14.51
N PRO A 257 9.25 12.38 -15.08
CA PRO A 257 8.34 13.50 -15.13
C PRO A 257 7.13 13.13 -15.99
N ALA A 258 5.93 13.46 -15.49
CA ALA A 258 4.68 13.33 -16.21
C ALA A 258 4.78 14.01 -17.59
N THR A 259 4.81 13.22 -18.65
CA THR A 259 4.75 13.76 -20.02
C THR A 259 3.30 14.15 -20.28
N ALA A 260 3.08 15.43 -20.61
CA ALA A 260 1.76 15.98 -20.92
C ALA A 260 1.12 15.27 -22.14
N PRO A 261 -0.22 15.06 -22.15
CA PRO A 261 -0.89 14.38 -23.25
C PRO A 261 -0.97 15.27 -24.51
N ARG A 262 -0.58 14.71 -25.66
CA ARG A 262 -0.90 15.23 -26.99
C ARG A 262 -2.36 14.91 -27.35
N PRO A 263 -3.09 15.79 -28.08
CA PRO A 263 -4.45 15.48 -28.53
C PRO A 263 -4.46 14.47 -29.68
N LEU A 264 -5.36 13.47 -29.59
CA LEU A 264 -5.61 12.48 -30.63
C LEU A 264 -6.69 12.98 -31.60
N VAL A 265 -6.33 13.06 -32.89
CA VAL A 265 -7.24 13.18 -34.02
C VAL A 265 -7.84 11.79 -34.32
N VAL A 266 -9.15 11.73 -34.56
CA VAL A 266 -9.89 10.52 -34.94
C VAL A 266 -9.90 10.35 -36.46
N PRO A 267 -9.74 9.14 -37.01
CA PRO A 267 -10.23 8.83 -38.35
C PRO A 267 -11.42 7.86 -38.30
N VAL A 268 -12.47 8.23 -39.03
CA VAL A 268 -13.61 7.37 -39.38
C VAL A 268 -13.22 6.54 -40.61
N THR A 269 -13.52 5.23 -40.60
CA THR A 269 -13.34 4.33 -41.75
C THR A 269 -14.66 3.75 -42.23
N SER A 270 -14.94 3.89 -43.52
CA SER A 270 -15.73 3.02 -44.41
C SER A 270 -15.93 3.81 -45.72
N SER A 271 -15.79 3.34 -46.96
CA SER A 271 -15.73 2.01 -47.57
C SER A 271 -15.35 2.19 -49.07
N THR A 272 -14.79 1.14 -49.67
CA THR A 272 -14.32 0.88 -51.06
C THR A 272 -15.30 1.18 -52.22
N PRO A 273 -14.98 0.91 -53.52
CA PRO A 273 -13.78 1.21 -54.34
C PRO A 273 -14.14 1.76 -55.76
N HIS A 274 -13.23 2.42 -56.48
CA HIS A 274 -12.89 2.18 -57.91
C HIS A 274 -12.11 3.34 -58.58
N THR A 275 -11.10 2.93 -59.37
CA THR A 275 -10.51 3.53 -60.60
C THR A 275 -9.93 4.97 -60.61
N ASN A 276 -8.60 5.01 -60.84
CA ASN A 276 -7.77 6.06 -61.47
C ASN A 276 -8.32 6.58 -62.83
N PRO A 277 -7.73 7.62 -63.49
CA PRO A 277 -6.72 8.61 -63.07
C PRO A 277 -7.03 10.09 -63.54
N HIS A 278 -6.07 11.00 -63.30
CA HIS A 278 -5.80 12.30 -63.94
C HIS A 278 -5.86 13.57 -63.05
N GLU A 279 -5.00 14.50 -63.46
CA GLU A 279 -4.34 15.62 -62.78
C GLU A 279 -5.14 16.97 -62.97
N PRO A 280 -4.57 18.19 -62.80
CA PRO A 280 -4.80 19.13 -61.69
C PRO A 280 -5.46 20.49 -62.08
N ALA A 281 -5.85 21.32 -61.09
CA ALA A 281 -5.98 22.80 -61.20
C ALA A 281 -6.39 23.39 -59.84
N GLN A 282 -5.62 24.29 -59.20
CA GLN A 282 -5.46 25.73 -59.45
C GLN A 282 -6.66 26.61 -58.99
N LEU A 283 -6.34 27.46 -57.98
CA LEU A 283 -6.58 28.92 -57.93
C LEU A 283 -7.82 29.57 -57.28
N PHE A 284 -7.47 30.71 -56.66
CA PHE A 284 -8.20 31.96 -56.41
C PHE A 284 -8.90 32.20 -55.05
N SER A 285 -8.11 32.76 -54.13
CA SER A 285 -8.11 34.15 -53.63
C SER A 285 -9.41 34.94 -53.39
N ARG A 286 -9.29 35.81 -52.37
CA ARG A 286 -9.94 37.11 -52.09
C ARG A 286 -11.11 37.05 -51.11
N PHE A 287 -11.33 37.99 -50.19
CA PHE A 287 -10.60 39.07 -49.50
C PHE A 287 -11.66 39.75 -48.60
N TYR A 288 -11.25 40.56 -47.62
CA TYR A 288 -12.03 41.49 -46.77
C TYR A 288 -12.84 40.86 -45.60
N VAL A 289 -12.96 41.42 -44.40
CA VAL A 289 -12.28 42.42 -43.53
C VAL A 289 -13.29 42.65 -42.38
N GLN A 290 -12.83 42.70 -41.12
CA GLN A 290 -13.65 43.10 -39.96
C GLN A 290 -13.94 44.62 -39.96
N PRO A 291 -14.88 45.14 -39.14
CA PRO A 291 -14.52 45.55 -37.77
C PRO A 291 -15.61 45.36 -36.69
N GLN A 292 -15.15 45.32 -35.44
CA GLN A 292 -15.81 45.50 -34.12
C GLN A 292 -16.32 46.95 -33.89
N PRO A 293 -16.82 47.39 -32.70
CA PRO A 293 -17.66 46.77 -31.64
C PRO A 293 -18.83 47.68 -31.15
N ASP A 294 -19.54 47.20 -30.12
CA ASP A 294 -19.85 47.88 -28.83
C ASP A 294 -21.29 48.28 -28.43
N GLU A 295 -21.53 48.02 -27.13
CA GLU A 295 -22.49 48.54 -26.12
C GLU A 295 -24.02 48.47 -26.27
N GLY A 296 -24.70 48.06 -25.16
CA GLY A 296 -25.94 48.73 -24.75
C GLY A 296 -27.09 47.91 -24.11
N LYS A 297 -27.02 47.73 -22.78
CA LYS A 297 -28.08 47.95 -21.76
C LYS A 297 -29.43 47.17 -21.71
N SER A 298 -29.70 46.74 -20.46
CA SER A 298 -30.95 46.82 -19.67
C SER A 298 -31.89 45.60 -19.53
N SER A 299 -31.97 45.10 -18.30
CA SER A 299 -33.09 44.36 -17.67
C SER A 299 -34.33 45.27 -17.49
N PRO A 300 -35.49 44.83 -16.96
CA PRO A 300 -35.69 44.04 -15.72
C PRO A 300 -35.99 42.55 -15.91
#